data_AF-A0A9N9RIH0-F1
#
_entry.id   AF-A0A9N9RIH0-F1
#
_cell.length_a   1.000
_cell.length_b   1.000
_cell.length_c   1.000
_cell.angle_alpha   90.00
_cell.angle_beta   90.00
_cell.angle_gamma   90.00
#
_symmetry.space_group_name_H-M   'P 1'
#
loop_
_entity.id
_entity.type
_entity.pdbx_description
1 polymer ?
#
loop_
_entity_poly.entity_id
_entity_poly.type
_entity_poly.pdbx_seq_one_letter_code
_entity_poly.pdbx_strand_id
1 'polypeptide(L)'
;MVCEKCELKLKHVATADPFKKGNTLKEKAGTSSGRAINENKALSAKRYDPMTGIRKCRICQAKMHQEGAHYCQTCAFKKGICSMCGKKILNTKSYRQSTT
;
A
#
# COMPACT_ATOMS: atom_id res chain seq x y z
N MET A 1 -12.91 -3.56 -2.18
CA MET A 1 -13.68 -3.25 -3.40
C MET A 1 -13.19 -1.89 -3.85
N VAL A 2 -12.40 -1.83 -4.92
CA VAL A 2 -11.77 -0.59 -5.41
C VAL A 2 -12.43 -0.24 -6.74
N CYS A 3 -12.45 1.04 -7.10
CA CYS A 3 -13.00 1.46 -8.39
C CYS A 3 -11.87 1.83 -9.35
N GLU A 4 -12.12 1.79 -10.65
CA GLU A 4 -11.14 2.09 -11.72
C GLU A 4 -10.28 3.34 -11.42
N LYS A 5 -10.90 4.45 -11.02
CA LYS A 5 -10.17 5.70 -10.67
C LYS A 5 -9.21 5.56 -9.49
N CYS A 6 -9.48 4.62 -8.58
CA CYS A 6 -8.65 4.35 -7.41
C CYS A 6 -7.72 3.16 -7.61
N GLU A 7 -7.87 2.35 -8.68
CA GLU A 7 -6.92 1.28 -9.00
C GLU A 7 -5.53 1.83 -9.29
N LEU A 8 -5.47 2.99 -9.96
CA LEU A 8 -4.24 3.75 -10.19
C LEU A 8 -3.52 4.18 -8.89
N LYS A 9 -4.23 4.22 -7.76
CA LYS A 9 -3.66 4.58 -6.45
C LYS A 9 -3.12 3.38 -5.69
N LEU A 10 -3.42 2.16 -6.14
CA LEU A 10 -2.88 0.95 -5.54
C LEU A 10 -1.40 0.87 -5.91
N LYS A 11 -0.55 0.75 -4.89
CA LYS A 11 0.84 0.40 -5.12
C LYS A 11 0.85 -1.04 -5.64
N HIS A 12 1.46 -1.28 -6.79
CA HIS A 12 1.80 -2.62 -7.20
C HIS A 12 2.80 -3.15 -6.16
N VAL A 13 2.42 -4.22 -5.46
CA VAL A 13 3.35 -4.95 -4.59
C VAL A 13 4.35 -5.65 -5.50
N ALA A 14 5.37 -4.92 -5.93
CA ALA A 14 6.57 -5.56 -6.41
C ALA A 14 7.14 -6.30 -5.19
N THR A 15 7.37 -7.61 -5.33
CA THR A 15 8.29 -8.31 -4.44
C THR A 15 9.55 -7.46 -4.37
N ALA A 16 10.05 -7.19 -3.17
CA ALA A 16 11.28 -6.43 -3.03
C ALA A 16 12.40 -7.26 -3.67
N ASP A 17 12.70 -7.01 -4.94
CA ASP A 17 13.81 -7.63 -5.65
C ASP A 17 15.10 -7.22 -4.90
N PRO A 18 15.74 -8.16 -4.18
CA PRO A 18 16.90 -7.85 -3.36
C PRO A 18 18.05 -7.27 -4.20
N PHE A 19 18.12 -7.65 -5.49
CA PHE A 19 19.16 -7.23 -6.42
C PHE A 19 18.85 -5.90 -7.09
N LYS A 20 17.57 -5.50 -7.19
CA LYS A 20 17.19 -4.17 -7.70
C LYS A 20 17.57 -3.03 -6.77
N LYS A 21 17.66 -3.29 -5.45
CA LYS A 21 18.24 -2.35 -4.47
C LYS A 21 19.77 -2.27 -4.52
N GLY A 22 20.43 -3.26 -5.12
CA GLY A 22 21.88 -3.26 -5.35
C GLY A 22 22.30 -2.61 -6.66
N ASN A 23 21.42 -2.55 -7.66
CA ASN A 23 21.72 -2.13 -9.04
C ASN A 23 20.97 -0.86 -9.50
N THR A 24 20.73 0.12 -8.62
CA THR A 24 20.41 1.50 -9.07
C THR A 24 21.66 2.24 -9.57
N LEU A 25 22.50 1.55 -10.35
CA LEU A 25 23.60 2.07 -11.14
C LEU A 25 23.29 1.83 -12.62
N LYS A 26 22.18 2.42 -13.08
CA LYS A 26 22.22 3.18 -14.32
C LYS A 26 22.39 4.61 -13.81
N GLU A 27 23.58 5.18 -13.71
CA GLU A 27 24.55 5.37 -14.78
C GLU A 27 25.98 5.51 -14.24
N LYS A 28 26.94 5.31 -15.15
CA LYS A 28 28.41 5.49 -15.01
C LYS A 28 29.16 4.28 -14.44
N ALA A 29 29.58 3.44 -15.39
CA ALA A 29 30.82 2.69 -15.27
C ALA A 29 31.99 3.68 -15.05
N GLY A 30 32.74 3.49 -13.97
CA GLY A 30 33.92 4.29 -13.63
C GLY A 30 33.67 5.28 -12.50
N THR A 31 34.38 5.06 -11.40
CA THR A 31 34.45 5.87 -10.16
C THR A 31 33.30 5.71 -9.16
N SER A 32 33.64 5.05 -8.04
CA SER A 32 32.92 4.97 -6.76
C SER A 32 31.40 4.78 -6.83
N SER A 33 31.00 3.50 -6.76
CA SER A 33 29.73 3.05 -6.18
C SER A 33 29.30 4.01 -5.07
N GLY A 34 28.11 4.62 -5.18
CA GLY A 34 27.56 5.65 -4.28
C GLY A 34 27.27 5.18 -2.85
N ARG A 35 28.05 4.22 -2.34
CA ARG A 35 28.13 3.84 -0.93
C ARG A 35 29.18 4.73 -0.29
N ALA A 36 28.74 5.54 0.67
CA ALA A 36 29.67 6.25 1.54
C ALA A 36 30.54 5.21 2.27
N ILE A 37 31.86 5.34 2.12
CA ILE A 37 32.83 4.50 2.83
C ILE A 37 32.81 4.95 4.31
N ASN A 38 32.84 3.99 5.24
CA ASN A 38 32.76 4.21 6.70
C ASN A 38 31.40 4.67 7.26
N GLU A 39 30.26 4.30 6.65
CA GLU A 39 28.95 4.47 7.30
C GLU A 39 28.45 3.17 7.97
N ASN A 40 27.92 3.29 9.20
CA ASN A 40 27.25 2.16 9.85
C ASN A 40 25.83 2.01 9.27
N LYS A 41 25.64 1.01 8.39
CA LYS A 41 24.37 0.79 7.66
C LYS A 41 23.20 0.45 8.59
N ALA A 42 23.46 -0.07 9.79
CA ALA A 42 22.42 -0.37 10.76
C ALA A 42 21.82 0.90 11.38
N LEU A 43 22.59 1.98 11.45
CA LEU A 43 22.19 3.27 12.01
C LEU A 43 21.76 4.29 10.93
N SER A 44 22.32 4.21 9.73
CA SER A 44 22.04 5.13 8.61
C SER A 44 20.88 4.69 7.72
N ALA A 45 20.49 3.42 7.73
CA ALA A 45 19.34 2.95 6.95
C ALA A 45 18.03 3.39 7.62
N LYS A 46 17.24 4.23 6.92
CA LYS A 46 15.82 4.41 7.23
C LYS A 46 15.11 3.07 7.07
N ARG A 47 14.86 2.36 8.18
CA ARG A 47 14.10 1.10 8.18
C ARG A 47 12.70 1.38 7.65
N TYR A 48 12.25 0.55 6.71
CA TYR A 48 10.87 0.59 6.23
C TYR A 48 9.96 0.12 7.36
N ASP A 49 9.10 1.00 7.86
CA ASP A 49 8.06 0.66 8.81
C ASP A 49 6.75 0.38 8.05
N PRO A 50 6.31 -0.90 7.95
CA PRO A 50 5.10 -1.27 7.23
C PRO A 50 3.82 -0.73 7.87
N MET A 51 3.88 -0.19 9.08
CA MET A 51 2.73 0.38 9.78
C MET A 51 2.53 1.87 9.50
N THR A 52 3.51 2.54 8.89
CA THR A 52 3.42 3.96 8.57
C THR A 52 2.39 4.22 7.47
N GLY A 53 1.33 4.96 7.80
CA GLY A 53 0.25 5.30 6.86
C GLY A 53 -0.96 4.37 6.87
N ILE A 54 -0.96 3.33 7.72
CA ILE A 54 -2.15 2.49 7.96
C ILE A 54 -3.17 3.27 8.80
N ARG A 55 -4.35 3.50 8.24
CA ARG A 55 -5.47 4.17 8.91
C ARG A 55 -6.44 3.14 9.52
N LYS A 56 -7.31 3.59 10.42
CA LYS A 56 -8.42 2.79 10.94
C LYS A 56 -9.67 2.95 10.07
N CYS A 57 -10.57 1.98 10.12
CA CYS A 57 -11.83 2.02 9.41
C CYS A 57 -12.76 3.08 9.98
N ARG A 58 -13.37 3.89 9.11
CA ARG A 58 -14.40 4.84 9.55
C ARG A 58 -15.70 4.19 10.03
N ILE A 59 -15.92 2.90 9.74
CA ILE A 59 -17.15 2.19 10.10
C ILE A 59 -16.92 1.27 11.31
N CYS A 60 -15.98 0.33 11.21
CA CYS A 60 -15.74 -0.68 12.25
C CYS A 60 -14.47 -0.42 13.08
N GLN A 61 -13.73 0.67 12.80
CA GLN A 61 -12.47 1.03 13.47
C GLN A 61 -11.34 -0.01 13.43
N ALA A 62 -11.52 -1.12 12.72
CA ALA A 62 -10.47 -2.11 12.50
C ALA A 62 -9.26 -1.47 11.77
N LYS A 63 -8.06 -1.99 12.06
CA LYS A 63 -6.83 -1.62 11.36
C LYS A 63 -6.92 -2.08 9.89
N MET A 64 -6.52 -1.20 8.98
CA MET A 64 -6.48 -1.52 7.55
C MET A 64 -5.25 -2.32 7.17
N HIS A 65 -5.36 -3.08 6.09
CA HIS A 65 -4.21 -3.74 5.48
C HIS A 65 -3.53 -2.88 4.40
N GLN A 66 -4.30 -2.01 3.73
CA GLN A 66 -3.83 -1.22 2.59
C GLN A 66 -3.59 0.24 3.00
N GLU A 67 -2.44 0.78 2.60
CA GLU A 67 -2.10 2.19 2.76
C GLU A 67 -3.08 3.08 1.96
N GLY A 68 -3.55 4.17 2.56
CA GLY A 68 -4.49 5.10 1.91
C GLY A 68 -5.95 4.63 1.86
N ALA A 69 -6.28 3.44 2.37
CA ALA A 69 -7.66 2.98 2.49
C ALA A 69 -8.40 3.70 3.63
N HIS A 70 -9.67 4.05 3.38
CA HIS A 70 -10.57 4.66 4.38
C HIS A 70 -11.56 3.65 4.97
N TYR A 71 -11.87 2.59 4.22
CA TYR A 71 -12.84 1.56 4.61
C TYR A 71 -12.27 0.16 4.46
N CYS A 72 -12.66 -0.70 5.40
CA CYS A 72 -12.17 -2.06 5.48
C CYS A 72 -12.75 -2.89 4.33
N GLN A 73 -12.06 -3.95 3.91
CA GLN A 73 -12.55 -4.76 2.78
C GLN A 73 -13.95 -5.31 3.05
N THR A 74 -14.21 -5.79 4.26
CA THR A 74 -15.52 -6.33 4.66
C THR A 74 -16.60 -5.25 4.69
N CYS A 75 -16.27 -4.06 5.19
CA CYS A 75 -17.17 -2.90 5.24
C CYS A 75 -17.53 -2.38 3.85
N ALA A 76 -16.51 -2.28 3.00
CA ALA A 76 -16.61 -1.82 1.63
C ALA A 76 -17.47 -2.77 0.81
N PHE A 77 -17.27 -4.08 1.00
CA PHE A 77 -18.12 -5.11 0.42
C PHE A 77 -19.55 -4.97 0.92
N LYS A 78 -19.83 -5.16 2.22
CA LYS A 78 -21.20 -5.10 2.79
C LYS A 78 -22.02 -3.87 2.37
N LYS A 79 -21.38 -2.71 2.21
CA LYS A 79 -22.06 -1.46 1.80
C LYS A 79 -22.01 -1.18 0.29
N GLY A 80 -21.30 -1.96 -0.50
CA GLY A 80 -21.12 -1.73 -1.94
C GLY A 80 -20.35 -0.45 -2.28
N ILE A 81 -19.40 -0.05 -1.42
CA ILE A 81 -18.63 1.20 -1.56
C ILE A 81 -17.16 0.94 -1.87
N CYS A 82 -16.49 1.94 -2.43
CA CYS A 82 -15.05 1.89 -2.67
C CYS A 82 -14.25 2.00 -1.36
N SER A 83 -13.31 1.08 -1.14
CA SER A 83 -12.41 1.07 0.04
C SER A 83 -11.53 2.32 0.16
N MET A 84 -11.23 2.98 -0.97
CA MET A 84 -10.32 4.14 -1.05
C MET A 84 -11.05 5.48 -1.03
N CYS A 85 -12.15 5.64 -1.79
CA CYS A 85 -12.84 6.94 -1.92
C CYS A 85 -14.26 6.96 -1.35
N GLY A 86 -14.84 5.82 -0.98
CA GLY A 86 -16.21 5.73 -0.46
C GLY A 86 -17.31 5.86 -1.50
N LYS A 87 -16.99 6.08 -2.79
CA LYS A 87 -17.99 6.13 -3.85
C LYS A 87 -18.77 4.81 -3.91
N LYS A 88 -20.07 4.87 -4.16
CA LYS A 88 -20.89 3.67 -4.34
C LYS A 88 -20.56 3.01 -5.68
N ILE A 89 -20.23 1.72 -5.65
CA ILE A 89 -19.90 0.93 -6.84
C ILE A 89 -21.08 0.01 -7.18
N LEU A 90 -21.79 -0.49 -6.16
CA LEU A 90 -22.94 -1.39 -6.34
C LEU A 90 -24.12 -0.93 -5.47
N ASN A 91 -25.35 -1.08 -5.98
CA ASN A 91 -26.55 -0.94 -5.18
C ASN A 91 -26.86 -2.24 -4.45
N THR A 92 -26.57 -2.30 -3.15
CA THR A 92 -26.74 -3.50 -2.31
C THR A 92 -28.16 -3.72 -1.77
N LYS A 93 -29.17 -2.93 -2.17
CA LYS A 93 -30.54 -3.02 -1.62
C LYS A 93 -31.17 -4.40 -1.80
N SER A 94 -30.90 -5.06 -2.93
CA SER A 94 -31.40 -6.39 -3.26
C SER A 94 -30.39 -7.52 -2.99
N TYR A 95 -29.20 -7.20 -2.47
CA TYR A 95 -28.11 -8.17 -2.28
C TYR A 95 -27.79 -8.35 -0.80
N ARG A 96 -27.83 -9.60 -0.32
CA ARG A 96 -27.35 -9.96 1.02
C ARG A 96 -25.84 -10.22 1.00
N GLN A 97 -25.06 -9.15 0.99
CA GLN A 97 -23.60 -9.25 1.02
C GLN A 97 -23.10 -9.55 2.45
N SER A 98 -22.82 -10.83 2.73
CA SER A 98 -22.16 -11.27 3.97
C SER A 98 -20.68 -11.51 3.75
N THR A 99 -19.89 -11.26 4.79
CA THR A 99 -18.47 -11.64 4.84
C THR A 99 -18.32 -12.41 6.13
N THR A 100 -18.26 -13.74 6.00
CA THR A 100 -18.06 -14.69 7.10
C THR A 100 -16.63 -14.58 7.59
#